data_AF-A0A966VMB8-F1
#
_entry.id   AF-A0A966VMB8-F1
#
_cell.length_a   1.000
_cell.length_b   1.000
_cell.length_c   1.000
_cell.angle_alpha   90.00
_cell.angle_beta   90.00
_cell.angle_gamma   90.00
#
_symmetry.space_group_name_H-M   'P 1'
#
loop_
_entity.id
_entity.type
_entity.pdbx_description
1 polymer ?
#
loop_
_entity_poly.entity_id
_entity_poly.type
_entity_poly.pdbx_seq_one_letter_code
_entity_poly.pdbx_strand_id
1 'polypeptide(L)'
;EQALPLNFQALNPQALGLAVGQPVKVYVQSKQKTSGIPVPLSSLMKNAANQTVVWVKTAPEKFEPRTVTLEPLDGTRVAVTSGLKSGDRVATQGATLINQIR
;
A
#
# COMPACT_ATOMS: atom_id res chain seq x y z
N GLU A 1 10.57 23.22 -5.83
CA GLU A 1 10.62 22.33 -4.64
C GLU A 1 12.07 22.10 -4.27
N GLN A 2 12.46 22.40 -3.03
CA GLN A 2 13.80 22.11 -2.51
C GLN A 2 13.66 20.97 -1.50
N ALA A 3 14.46 19.91 -1.63
CA ALA A 3 14.46 18.82 -0.67
C ALA A 3 15.30 19.19 0.57
N LEU A 4 14.88 18.73 1.75
CA LEU A 4 15.70 18.82 2.97
C LEU A 4 16.72 17.67 2.96
N PRO A 5 18.04 17.95 2.94
CA PRO A 5 19.05 16.89 2.95
C PRO A 5 19.06 16.19 4.31
N LEU A 6 19.06 14.85 4.28
CA LEU A 6 19.25 14.00 5.46
C LEU A 6 20.53 13.20 5.28
N ASN A 7 21.40 13.24 6.29
CA ASN A 7 22.65 12.49 6.31
C ASN A 7 22.48 11.21 7.13
N PHE A 8 22.94 10.08 6.60
CA PHE A 8 22.89 8.78 7.26
C PHE A 8 24.31 8.26 7.46
N GLN A 9 24.59 7.68 8.62
CA GLN A 9 25.86 7.05 8.94
C GLN A 9 25.66 5.55 9.16
N ALA A 10 26.45 4.72 8.48
CA ALA A 10 26.51 3.29 8.77
C ALA A 10 27.32 3.05 10.04
N LEU A 11 26.74 2.35 11.02
CA LEU A 11 27.42 2.02 12.29
C LEU A 11 28.45 0.89 12.13
N ASN A 12 28.36 0.08 11.06
CA ASN A 12 29.35 -0.95 10.72
C ASN A 12 29.53 -1.07 9.19
N PRO A 13 30.24 -0.13 8.55
CA PRO A 13 30.36 -0.08 7.09
C PRO A 13 31.13 -1.28 6.49
N GLN A 14 32.06 -1.87 7.24
CA GLN A 14 32.86 -3.02 6.81
C GLN A 14 32.00 -4.27 6.60
N ALA A 15 31.00 -4.48 7.46
CA ALA A 15 30.05 -5.58 7.32
C ALA A 15 29.08 -5.42 6.13
N LEU A 16 28.92 -4.19 5.61
CA LEU A 16 28.01 -3.90 4.50
C LEU A 16 28.68 -4.00 3.13
N GLY A 17 30.01 -4.05 3.06
CA GLY A 17 30.76 -4.15 1.81
C GLY A 17 30.46 -3.03 0.80
N LEU A 18 30.15 -1.81 1.30
CA LEU A 18 29.73 -0.69 0.45
C LEU A 18 30.92 0.01 -0.20
N ALA A 19 30.81 0.32 -1.49
CA ALA A 19 31.76 1.15 -2.21
C ALA A 19 31.37 2.64 -2.19
N VAL A 20 32.36 3.53 -2.28
CA VAL A 20 32.11 4.97 -2.45
C VAL A 20 31.35 5.22 -3.75
N GLY A 21 30.27 6.02 -3.68
CA GLY A 21 29.41 6.32 -4.83
C GLY A 21 28.34 5.26 -5.12
N GLN A 22 28.30 4.15 -4.39
CA GLN A 22 27.25 3.15 -4.53
C GLN A 22 25.90 3.72 -4.04
N PRO A 23 24.85 3.77 -4.87
CA PRO A 23 23.53 4.16 -4.41
C PRO A 23 22.97 3.08 -3.46
N VAL A 24 22.41 3.51 -2.35
CA VAL A 24 21.79 2.64 -1.34
C VAL A 24 20.33 3.03 -1.13
N LYS A 25 19.50 2.04 -0.79
CA LYS A 25 18.10 2.27 -0.40
C LYS A 25 18.01 2.31 1.12
N VAL A 26 17.55 3.44 1.65
CA VAL A 26 17.34 3.61 3.09
C VAL A 26 15.87 3.37 3.41
N TYR A 27 15.61 2.47 4.36
CA TYR A 27 14.28 2.23 4.90
C TYR A 27 14.17 2.91 6.26
N VAL A 28 13.17 3.78 6.42
CA VAL A 28 12.86 4.45 7.70
C VAL A 28 11.52 3.92 8.17
N GLN A 29 11.47 3.41 9.40
CA GLN A 29 10.23 2.93 10.02
C GLN A 29 9.86 3.87 11.16
N SER A 30 8.68 4.47 11.06
CA SER A 30 8.09 5.24 12.16
C SER A 30 7.53 4.30 13.24
N LYS A 31 7.57 4.72 14.50
CA LYS A 31 6.85 4.04 15.60
C LYS A 31 5.36 4.39 15.65
N GLN A 32 4.91 5.33 14.80
CA GLN A 32 3.50 5.70 14.71
C GLN A 32 2.67 4.48 14.31
N LYS A 33 1.52 4.32 14.97
CA LYS A 33 0.56 3.26 14.68
C LYS A 33 -0.68 3.88 14.06
N THR A 34 -1.12 3.32 12.96
CA THR A 34 -2.38 3.69 12.31
C THR A 34 -3.40 2.58 12.55
N SER A 35 -4.61 2.95 12.97
CA SER A 35 -5.70 2.00 13.13
C SER A 35 -6.35 1.72 11.78
N GLY A 36 -6.55 0.45 11.43
CA GLY A 36 -7.21 0.07 10.17
C GLY A 36 -6.82 -1.32 9.69
N ILE A 37 -7.39 -1.73 8.56
CA ILE A 37 -7.09 -3.00 7.90
C ILE A 37 -5.96 -2.77 6.87
N PRO A 38 -4.79 -3.39 7.01
CA PRO A 38 -3.70 -3.20 6.06
C PRO A 38 -4.00 -3.89 4.74
N VAL A 39 -3.93 -3.16 3.63
CA VAL A 39 -4.19 -3.66 2.28
C VAL A 39 -3.07 -3.20 1.32
N PRO A 40 -2.63 -4.04 0.37
CA PRO A 40 -1.67 -3.63 -0.66
C PRO A 40 -2.21 -2.49 -1.53
N LEU A 41 -1.35 -1.53 -1.90
CA LEU A 41 -1.69 -0.44 -2.81
C LEU A 41 -2.28 -0.94 -4.15
N SER A 42 -1.82 -2.10 -4.64
CA SER A 42 -2.31 -2.73 -5.87
C SER A 42 -3.78 -3.17 -5.84
N SER A 43 -4.39 -3.21 -4.65
CA SER A 43 -5.80 -3.58 -4.46
C SER A 43 -6.74 -2.39 -4.66
N LEU A 44 -6.20 -1.18 -4.68
CA LEU A 44 -6.97 0.06 -4.78
C LEU A 44 -7.28 0.38 -6.24
N MET A 45 -8.49 0.86 -6.47
CA MET A 45 -8.94 1.33 -7.78
C MET A 45 -9.73 2.61 -7.66
N LYS A 46 -9.98 3.26 -8.81
CA LYS A 46 -10.95 4.34 -8.94
C LYS A 46 -12.20 3.84 -9.65
N ASN A 47 -13.37 4.14 -9.10
CA ASN A 47 -14.64 3.92 -9.80
C ASN A 47 -14.94 5.10 -10.76
N ALA A 48 -16.05 5.02 -11.50
CA ALA A 48 -16.47 6.07 -12.42
C ALA A 48 -16.72 7.45 -11.74
N ALA A 49 -17.02 7.44 -10.44
CA ALA A 49 -17.17 8.65 -9.62
C ALA A 49 -15.84 9.12 -9.00
N ASN A 50 -14.69 8.57 -9.43
CA ASN A 50 -13.35 8.87 -8.94
C ASN A 50 -13.12 8.59 -7.43
N GLN A 51 -13.98 7.76 -6.83
CA GLN A 51 -13.83 7.31 -5.45
C GLN A 51 -12.86 6.13 -5.39
N THR A 52 -12.11 6.03 -4.29
CA THR A 52 -11.24 4.88 -4.05
C THR A 52 -12.08 3.67 -3.64
N VAL A 53 -11.93 2.58 -4.39
CA VAL A 53 -12.67 1.33 -4.18
C VAL A 53 -11.71 0.14 -4.11
N VAL A 54 -12.17 -0.91 -3.44
CA VAL A 54 -11.56 -2.25 -3.44
C VAL A 54 -12.60 -3.28 -3.85
N TRP A 55 -12.18 -4.35 -4.52
CA TRP A 55 -13.08 -5.46 -4.87
C TRP A 55 -13.08 -6.50 -3.76
N VAL A 56 -14.25 -6.71 -3.15
CA VAL A 56 -14.44 -7.71 -2.10
C VAL A 56 -15.13 -8.93 -2.69
N LYS A 57 -14.55 -10.11 -2.46
CA LYS A 57 -15.17 -11.38 -2.83
C LYS A 57 -16.33 -11.67 -1.90
N THR A 58 -17.55 -11.66 -2.43
CA THR A 58 -18.79 -11.92 -1.67
C THR A 58 -19.32 -13.34 -1.87
N ALA A 59 -18.98 -13.98 -2.98
CA ALA A 59 -19.32 -15.38 -3.27
C ALA A 59 -18.26 -16.01 -4.20
N PRO A 60 -18.33 -17.32 -4.52
CA PRO A 60 -17.55 -17.89 -5.63
C PRO A 60 -17.74 -17.05 -6.89
N GLU A 61 -16.63 -16.65 -7.51
CA GLU A 61 -16.58 -15.83 -8.75
C GLU A 61 -17.29 -14.46 -8.69
N LYS A 62 -17.89 -14.10 -7.55
CA LYS A 62 -18.58 -12.83 -7.36
C LYS A 62 -17.74 -11.86 -6.54
N PHE A 63 -17.51 -10.69 -7.12
CA PHE A 63 -16.80 -9.59 -6.50
C PHE A 63 -17.66 -8.33 -6.56
N GLU A 64 -17.70 -7.59 -5.46
CA GLU A 64 -18.46 -6.34 -5.37
C GLU A 64 -17.51 -5.19 -5.00
N PRO A 65 -17.62 -4.03 -5.68
CA PRO A 65 -16.78 -2.89 -5.36
C PRO A 65 -17.28 -2.25 -4.06
N ARG A 66 -16.36 -1.99 -3.13
CA ARG A 66 -16.62 -1.25 -1.90
C ARG A 66 -15.78 0.01 -1.85
N THR A 67 -16.43 1.14 -1.64
CA THR A 67 -15.76 2.42 -1.39
C THR A 67 -15.09 2.38 -0.02
N VAL A 68 -13.84 2.85 0.03
CA VAL A 68 -13.01 2.81 1.24
C VAL A 68 -12.39 4.16 1.53
N THR A 69 -12.19 4.45 2.82
CA THR A 69 -11.27 5.50 3.27
C THR A 69 -9.97 4.86 3.72
N LEU A 70 -8.85 5.55 3.48
CA LEU A 70 -7.53 5.01 3.77
C LEU A 70 -6.59 6.08 4.30
N GLU A 71 -5.57 5.61 5.01
CA GLU A 71 -4.41 6.38 5.42
C GLU A 71 -3.13 5.69 4.94
N PRO A 72 -2.06 6.43 4.63
CA PRO A 72 -0.77 5.85 4.34
C PRO A 72 -0.27 5.01 5.51
N LEU A 73 0.18 3.78 5.23
CA LEU A 73 0.75 2.90 6.25
C LEU A 73 2.26 2.73 6.05
N ASP A 74 2.67 2.39 4.83
CA ASP A 74 4.08 2.30 4.43
C ASP A 74 4.23 2.51 2.92
N GLY A 75 5.44 2.31 2.38
CA GLY A 75 5.72 2.50 0.96
C GLY A 75 5.05 1.49 0.01
N THR A 76 4.34 0.48 0.53
CA THR A 76 3.74 -0.62 -0.24
C THR A 76 2.26 -0.89 0.12
N ARG A 77 1.82 -0.43 1.28
CA ARG A 77 0.51 -0.70 1.88
C ARG A 77 -0.16 0.56 2.38
N VAL A 78 -1.48 0.49 2.45
CA VAL A 78 -2.34 1.49 3.10
C VAL A 78 -3.11 0.84 4.23
N ALA A 79 -3.50 1.63 5.22
CA ALA A 79 -4.47 1.24 6.23
C ALA A 79 -5.86 1.67 5.77
N VAL A 80 -6.76 0.71 5.51
CA VAL A 80 -8.16 1.00 5.25
C VAL A 80 -8.86 1.29 6.58
N THR A 81 -9.32 2.52 6.76
CA THR A 81 -9.95 3.01 7.99
C THR A 81 -11.46 2.82 7.99
N SER A 82 -12.09 2.71 6.82
CA SER A 82 -13.52 2.37 6.69
C SER A 82 -13.84 1.68 5.36
N GLY A 83 -15.01 1.02 5.29
CA GLY A 83 -15.50 0.33 4.10
C GLY A 83 -15.17 -1.17 4.01
N LEU A 84 -14.32 -1.67 4.92
CA LEU A 84 -14.00 -3.08 5.08
C LEU A 84 -14.29 -3.57 6.50
N LYS A 85 -14.55 -4.87 6.61
CA LYS A 85 -14.74 -5.60 7.87
C LYS A 85 -13.72 -6.71 7.99
N SER A 86 -13.46 -7.14 9.22
CA SER A 86 -12.64 -8.34 9.47
C SER A 86 -13.26 -9.55 8.75
N GLY A 87 -12.43 -10.35 8.09
CA GLY A 87 -12.86 -11.49 7.29
C GLY A 87 -13.18 -11.19 5.82
N ASP A 88 -13.27 -9.93 5.41
CA ASP A 88 -13.42 -9.59 3.99
C ASP A 88 -12.19 -10.07 3.19
N ARG A 89 -12.44 -10.67 2.02
CA ARG A 89 -11.39 -11.10 1.09
C ARG A 89 -11.29 -10.09 -0.04
N VAL A 90 -10.17 -9.39 -0.11
CA VAL A 90 -9.91 -8.34 -1.11
C VAL A 90 -9.08 -8.88 -2.27
N ALA A 91 -9.44 -8.52 -3.50
CA ALA A 91 -8.61 -8.80 -4.67
C ALA A 91 -7.37 -7.89 -4.70
N THR A 92 -6.18 -8.48 -4.69
CA THR A 92 -4.90 -7.75 -4.63
C THR A 92 -4.13 -7.76 -5.96
N GLN A 93 -4.48 -8.69 -6.85
CA GLN A 93 -3.92 -8.83 -8.20
C GLN A 93 -5.07 -8.86 -9.20
N GLY A 94 -4.87 -8.24 -10.36
CA GLY A 94 -5.90 -8.21 -11.41
C GLY A 94 -7.19 -7.48 -11.01
N ALA A 95 -7.21 -6.74 -9.90
CA ALA A 95 -8.37 -5.97 -9.46
C ALA A 95 -8.88 -5.05 -10.58
N THR A 96 -7.95 -4.44 -11.34
CA THR A 96 -8.21 -3.59 -12.50
C THR A 96 -8.89 -4.29 -13.67
N LEU A 97 -8.89 -5.61 -13.72
CA LEU A 97 -9.48 -6.40 -14.80
C LEU A 97 -10.92 -6.83 -14.47
N ILE A 98 -11.32 -6.80 -13.19
CA ILE A 98 -12.65 -7.26 -12.76
C ILE A 98 -13.77 -6.44 -13.42
N ASN A 99 -13.54 -5.14 -13.63
CA ASN A 99 -14.51 -4.25 -14.29
C ASN A 99 -14.48 -4.30 -15.83
N GLN A 100 -13.59 -5.09 -16.43
CA GLN A 100 -13.44 -5.17 -17.89
C GLN A 100 -14.21 -6.33 -18.51
N ILE A 101 -14.68 -7.27 -17.69
CA ILE A 101 -15.52 -8.38 -18.14
C ILE A 101 -16.96 -7.88 -18.22
N ARG A 102 -17.51 -7.87 -19.45
CA ARG A 102 -18.91 -7.54 -19.74
C ARG A 102 -19.76 -8.80 -19.85
#